data_AF-A0A520Q575-F1
#
_entry.id   AF-A0A520Q575-F1
#
_cell.length_a   1.000
_cell.length_b   1.000
_cell.length_c   1.000
_cell.angle_alpha   90.00
_cell.angle_beta   90.00
_cell.angle_gamma   90.00
#
_symmetry.space_group_name_H-M   'P 1'
#
loop_
_entity.id
_entity.type
_entity.pdbx_description
1 polymer ?
#
loop_
_entity_poly.entity_id
_entity_poly.type
_entity_poly.pdbx_seq_one_letter_code
_entity_poly.pdbx_strand_id
1 'polypeptide(L)'
;MNFVTKLRHAFAVDGEKAEPTPEQVEAVDAFAGWVTRRGMTSPILLMLESSKPLNWTVAQGLHFADPVLGTVLRAMTAEQVRHLATFLEHRGSIDFITARIEAIDAEQRAEPENNA
;
A
#
# COMPACT_ATOMS: atom_id res chain seq x y z
N MET A 1 16.60 27.69 19.00
CA MET A 1 15.63 27.34 17.92
C MET A 1 15.60 25.82 17.82
N ASN A 2 14.48 25.18 18.15
CA ASN A 2 14.43 23.73 18.41
C ASN A 2 14.25 22.94 17.10
N PHE A 3 15.27 22.19 16.69
CA PHE A 3 15.32 21.43 15.43
C PHE A 3 14.20 20.38 15.32
N VAL A 4 13.79 19.83 16.46
CA VAL A 4 12.68 18.86 16.60
C VAL A 4 11.34 19.46 16.16
N THR A 5 11.09 20.74 16.47
CA THR A 5 9.86 21.42 16.06
C THR A 5 9.83 21.66 14.55
N LYS A 6 10.99 21.93 13.92
CA LYS A 6 11.11 22.12 12.47
C LYS A 6 10.90 20.81 11.71
N LEU A 7 11.37 19.68 12.26
CA LEU A 7 11.08 18.34 11.74
C LEU A 7 9.59 18.01 11.88
N ARG A 8 8.98 18.21 13.05
CA ARG A 8 7.56 17.89 13.28
C ARG A 8 6.60 18.66 12.35
N HIS A 9 6.93 19.91 11.98
CA HIS A 9 6.15 20.68 11.00
C HIS A 9 6.54 20.40 9.54
N ALA A 10 7.76 19.93 9.26
CA ALA A 10 8.15 19.49 7.92
C ALA A 10 7.56 18.11 7.56
N PHE A 11 7.18 17.32 8.56
CA PHE A 11 6.52 16.01 8.41
C PHE A 11 5.01 16.03 8.68
N ALA A 12 4.45 17.15 9.13
CA ALA A 12 3.01 17.36 9.17
C ALA A 12 2.52 17.68 7.76
N VAL A 13 2.45 16.66 6.92
CA VAL A 13 1.79 16.73 5.63
C VAL A 13 0.40 16.16 5.86
N ASP A 14 -0.58 17.03 6.06
CA ASP A 14 -1.96 16.70 5.73
C ASP A 14 -1.96 16.45 4.22
N GLY A 15 -1.71 15.20 3.83
CA GLY A 15 -1.61 14.78 2.44
C GLY A 15 -2.98 14.94 1.78
N GLU A 16 -3.00 15.60 0.64
CA GLU A 16 -4.16 15.60 -0.25
C GLU A 16 -4.61 14.15 -0.44
N LYS A 17 -5.89 13.86 -0.18
CA LYS A 17 -6.42 12.50 -0.32
C LYS A 17 -6.27 12.11 -1.79
N ALA A 18 -5.56 11.00 -2.04
CA ALA A 18 -5.49 10.48 -3.39
C ALA A 18 -6.89 9.99 -3.81
N GLU A 19 -7.39 10.52 -4.93
CA GLU A 19 -8.65 10.10 -5.55
C GLU A 19 -8.34 9.13 -6.70
N PRO A 20 -8.45 7.81 -6.49
CA PRO A 20 -8.16 6.83 -7.52
C PRO A 20 -9.24 6.78 -8.61
N THR A 21 -8.85 6.46 -9.85
CA THR A 21 -9.78 6.07 -10.91
C THR A 21 -10.37 4.67 -10.64
N PRO A 22 -11.49 4.28 -11.27
CA PRO A 22 -12.04 2.92 -11.12
C PRO A 22 -11.03 1.80 -11.41
N GLU A 23 -10.17 1.97 -12.42
CA GLU A 23 -9.14 1.01 -12.78
C GLU A 23 -8.01 0.94 -11.73
N GLN A 24 -7.70 2.07 -11.09
CA GLN A 24 -6.77 2.10 -9.96
C GLN A 24 -7.35 1.44 -8.73
N VAL A 25 -8.65 1.64 -8.45
CA VAL A 25 -9.35 0.93 -7.37
C VAL A 25 -9.29 -0.59 -7.61
N GLU A 26 -9.60 -1.04 -8.83
CA GLU A 26 -9.53 -2.47 -9.18
C GLU A 26 -8.10 -3.04 -8.99
N ALA A 27 -7.08 -2.30 -9.43
CA ALA A 27 -5.69 -2.70 -9.24
C ALA A 27 -5.29 -2.79 -7.76
N VAL A 28 -5.74 -1.83 -6.94
CA VAL A 28 -5.52 -1.83 -5.49
C VAL A 28 -6.24 -2.99 -4.81
N ASP A 29 -7.49 -3.27 -5.18
CA ASP A 29 -8.27 -4.39 -4.63
C ASP A 29 -7.65 -5.74 -5.02
N ALA A 30 -7.16 -5.89 -6.25
CA ALA A 30 -6.43 -7.08 -6.70
C ALA A 30 -5.15 -7.30 -5.88
N PHE A 31 -4.38 -6.24 -5.64
CA PHE A 31 -3.19 -6.27 -4.80
C PHE A 31 -3.54 -6.60 -3.34
N ALA A 32 -4.51 -5.91 -2.76
CA ALA A 32 -4.95 -6.12 -1.39
C ALA A 32 -5.44 -7.56 -1.18
N GLY A 33 -6.28 -8.09 -2.07
CA GLY A 33 -6.70 -9.48 -1.99
C GLY A 33 -5.54 -10.48 -2.12
N TRP A 34 -4.51 -10.16 -2.92
CA TRP A 34 -3.30 -10.99 -3.00
C TRP A 34 -2.51 -11.02 -1.68
N VAL A 35 -2.40 -9.86 -1.03
CA VAL A 35 -1.70 -9.66 0.24
C VAL A 35 -2.40 -10.43 1.37
N THR A 36 -3.72 -10.25 1.52
CA THR A 36 -4.47 -10.84 2.63
C THR A 36 -4.57 -12.36 2.52
N ARG A 37 -4.83 -12.90 1.31
CA ARG A 37 -4.90 -14.35 1.06
C ARG A 37 -3.61 -15.11 1.40
N ARG A 38 -2.48 -14.41 1.53
CA ARG A 38 -1.18 -15.00 1.86
C ARG A 38 -0.68 -14.63 3.26
N GLY A 39 -1.52 -14.00 4.08
CA GLY A 39 -1.14 -13.56 5.42
C GLY A 39 -0.04 -12.48 5.42
N MET A 40 0.08 -11.72 4.34
CA MET A 40 1.12 -10.69 4.18
C MET A 40 0.66 -9.29 4.60
N THR A 41 -0.51 -9.14 5.20
CA THR A 41 -1.07 -7.87 5.66
C THR A 41 -0.05 -7.09 6.49
N SER A 42 0.41 -7.65 7.62
CA SER A 42 1.35 -6.97 8.52
C SER A 42 2.69 -6.55 7.88
N PRO A 43 3.44 -7.42 7.16
CA PRO A 43 4.70 -7.02 6.55
C PRO A 43 4.53 -5.98 5.42
N ILE A 44 3.44 -6.03 4.65
CA ILE A 44 3.17 -5.06 3.59
C ILE A 44 2.76 -3.71 4.16
N LEU A 45 1.91 -3.67 5.19
CA LEU A 45 1.57 -2.42 5.87
C LEU A 45 2.82 -1.75 6.46
N LEU A 46 3.69 -2.52 7.13
CA LEU A 46 4.95 -2.00 7.65
C LEU A 46 5.84 -1.40 6.54
N MET A 47 5.94 -2.07 5.38
CA MET A 47 6.68 -1.58 4.22
C MET A 47 6.09 -0.28 3.67
N LEU A 48 4.77 -0.21 3.53
CA LEU A 48 4.03 0.95 3.02
C LEU A 48 4.18 2.15 3.96
N GLU A 49 3.97 1.98 5.27
CA GLU A 49 4.17 3.04 6.27
C GLU A 49 5.62 3.53 6.32
N SER A 50 6.58 2.62 6.17
CA SER A 50 8.01 2.97 6.14
C SER A 50 8.40 3.79 4.90
N SER A 51 7.59 3.76 3.85
CA SER A 51 7.81 4.54 2.63
C SER A 51 7.33 6.00 2.73
N LYS A 52 6.36 6.29 3.61
CA LYS A 52 5.82 7.66 3.83
C LYS A 52 6.88 8.72 4.18
N PRO A 53 7.84 8.49 5.10
CA PRO A 53 8.90 9.47 5.40
C PRO A 53 10.02 9.51 4.36
N LEU A 54 10.09 8.55 3.44
CA LEU A 54 11.27 8.29 2.62
C LEU A 54 11.05 8.65 1.14
N ASN A 55 11.19 9.93 0.80
CA ASN A 55 11.44 10.32 -0.60
C ASN A 55 12.89 9.97 -1.06
N TRP A 56 13.58 9.03 -0.39
CA TRP A 56 15.01 8.81 -0.62
C TRP A 56 15.48 7.37 -0.42
N THR A 57 14.82 6.42 -1.09
CA THR A 57 15.44 5.51 -2.08
C THR A 57 14.45 4.39 -2.38
N VAL A 58 13.57 4.62 -3.36
CA VAL A 58 12.68 3.58 -3.94
C VAL A 58 13.49 2.33 -4.33
N ALA A 59 14.76 2.50 -4.72
CA ALA A 59 15.68 1.40 -5.01
C ALA A 59 16.01 0.48 -3.81
N GLN A 60 16.00 0.97 -2.56
CA GLN A 60 16.16 0.11 -1.37
C GLN A 60 14.84 -0.58 -1.01
N GLY A 61 13.70 0.08 -1.28
CA GLY A 61 12.38 -0.55 -1.21
C GLY A 61 12.25 -1.72 -2.18
N LEU A 62 12.79 -1.60 -3.40
CA LEU A 62 12.84 -2.69 -4.38
C LEU A 62 13.60 -3.91 -3.86
N HIS A 63 14.71 -3.74 -3.13
CA HIS A 63 15.45 -4.86 -2.53
C HIS A 63 14.68 -5.56 -1.40
N PHE A 64 13.85 -4.82 -0.65
CA PHE A 64 12.97 -5.41 0.37
C PHE A 64 11.73 -6.08 -0.24
N ALA A 65 11.23 -5.55 -1.36
CA ALA A 65 10.07 -6.05 -2.08
C ALA A 65 10.40 -7.23 -3.02
N ASP A 66 11.66 -7.41 -3.42
CA ASP A 66 12.15 -8.45 -4.34
C ASP A 66 11.56 -9.87 -4.11
N PRO A 67 11.54 -10.43 -2.88
CA PRO A 67 10.97 -11.76 -2.64
C PRO A 67 9.46 -11.86 -2.95
N VAL A 68 8.75 -10.73 -2.95
CA VAL A 68 7.29 -10.64 -3.09
C VAL A 68 6.89 -10.20 -4.50
N LEU A 69 7.68 -9.31 -5.12
CA LEU A 69 7.38 -8.71 -6.42
C LEU A 69 7.12 -9.74 -7.52
N GLY A 70 7.97 -10.77 -7.64
CA GLY A 70 7.79 -11.81 -8.66
C GLY A 70 6.49 -12.62 -8.51
N THR A 71 5.90 -12.64 -7.31
CA THR A 71 4.68 -13.40 -7.00
C THR A 71 3.43 -12.52 -7.12
N VAL A 72 3.55 -11.22 -6.84
CA VAL A 72 2.52 -10.20 -7.12
C VAL A 72 2.36 -10.00 -8.62
N LEU A 73 3.47 -9.80 -9.33
CA LEU A 73 3.47 -9.54 -10.78
C LEU A 73 2.89 -10.71 -11.59
N ARG A 74 2.96 -11.95 -11.08
CA ARG A 74 2.31 -13.12 -11.70
C ARG A 74 0.82 -13.22 -11.41
N ALA A 75 0.35 -12.55 -10.36
CA ALA A 75 -1.04 -12.62 -9.92
C ALA A 75 -1.88 -11.41 -10.35
N MET A 76 -1.23 -10.37 -10.87
CA MET A 76 -1.87 -9.18 -11.44
C MET A 76 -1.62 -9.14 -12.95
N THR A 77 -2.54 -8.54 -13.70
CA THR A 77 -2.31 -8.27 -15.12
C THR A 77 -1.28 -7.15 -15.30
N ALA A 78 -0.65 -7.06 -16.47
CA ALA A 78 0.29 -5.97 -16.78
C ALA A 78 -0.37 -4.58 -16.66
N GLU A 79 -1.66 -4.50 -16.98
CA GLU A 79 -2.45 -3.28 -16.85
C GLU A 79 -2.72 -2.91 -15.37
N GLN A 80 -3.08 -3.88 -14.53
CA GLN A 80 -3.24 -3.66 -13.09
C GLN A 80 -1.93 -3.23 -12.44
N VAL A 81 -0.80 -3.84 -12.83
CA VAL A 81 0.53 -3.42 -12.36
C VAL A 81 0.83 -1.97 -12.75
N ARG A 82 0.51 -1.59 -13.99
CA ARG A 82 0.68 -0.21 -14.47
C ARG A 82 -0.18 0.76 -13.66
N HIS A 83 -1.46 0.46 -13.46
CA HIS A 83 -2.36 1.33 -12.69
C HIS A 83 -1.93 1.46 -11.23
N LEU A 84 -1.50 0.37 -10.59
CA LEU A 84 -0.96 0.40 -9.23
C LEU A 84 0.32 1.23 -9.14
N ALA A 85 1.26 1.03 -10.07
CA ALA A 85 2.52 1.78 -10.12
C ALA A 85 2.27 3.29 -10.31
N THR A 86 1.41 3.67 -11.25
CA THR A 86 1.04 5.08 -11.47
C THR A 86 0.30 5.65 -10.26
N PHE A 87 -0.58 4.89 -9.61
CA PHE A 87 -1.29 5.36 -8.42
C PHE A 87 -0.34 5.61 -7.24
N LEU A 88 0.67 4.76 -7.04
CA LEU A 88 1.69 4.91 -6.00
C LEU A 88 2.50 6.22 -6.11
N GLU A 89 2.55 6.85 -7.28
CA GLU A 89 3.19 8.16 -7.47
C GLU A 89 2.39 9.31 -6.84
N HIS A 90 1.08 9.12 -6.59
CA HIS A 90 0.25 10.14 -5.97
C HIS A 90 0.50 10.25 -4.46
N ARG A 91 0.64 11.49 -3.99
CA ARG A 91 0.64 11.80 -2.55
C ARG A 91 -0.70 11.35 -1.96
N GLY A 92 -0.67 10.54 -0.91
CA GLY A 92 -1.88 9.99 -0.26
C GLY A 92 -2.31 8.60 -0.77
N SER A 93 -1.68 8.07 -1.84
CA SER A 93 -1.97 6.72 -2.35
C SER A 93 -1.69 5.62 -1.33
N ILE A 94 -0.62 5.78 -0.55
CA ILE A 94 -0.24 4.83 0.51
C ILE A 94 -1.35 4.69 1.56
N ASP A 95 -1.97 5.79 1.98
CA ASP A 95 -3.07 5.76 2.95
C ASP A 95 -4.28 5.02 2.39
N PHE A 96 -4.61 5.25 1.11
CA PHE A 96 -5.68 4.55 0.42
C PHE A 96 -5.41 3.04 0.32
N ILE A 97 -4.19 2.65 -0.08
CA ILE A 97 -3.79 1.24 -0.24
C ILE A 97 -3.80 0.53 1.11
N THR A 98 -3.24 1.15 2.16
CA THR A 98 -3.28 0.62 3.53
C THR A 98 -4.72 0.37 3.97
N ALA A 99 -5.59 1.37 3.83
CA ALA A 99 -7.00 1.25 4.23
C ALA A 99 -7.74 0.15 3.47
N ARG A 100 -7.46 -0.04 2.18
CA ARG A 100 -8.06 -1.14 1.39
C ARG A 100 -7.55 -2.51 1.80
N ILE A 101 -6.25 -2.65 2.08
CA ILE A 101 -5.69 -3.90 2.62
C ILE A 101 -6.38 -4.26 3.94
N GLU A 102 -6.49 -3.31 4.87
CA GLU A 102 -7.12 -3.54 6.17
C GLU A 102 -8.60 -3.91 6.06
N ALA A 103 -9.35 -3.25 5.18
CA ALA A 103 -10.76 -3.55 4.95
C ALA A 103 -10.96 -4.99 4.44
N ILE A 104 -10.22 -5.39 3.41
CA ILE A 104 -10.32 -6.75 2.83
C ILE A 104 -9.85 -7.81 3.82
N ASP A 105 -8.82 -7.51 4.60
CA ASP A 105 -8.29 -8.41 5.64
C ASP A 105 -9.31 -8.63 6.77
N ALA A 106 -10.02 -7.56 7.16
CA ALA A 106 -11.11 -7.64 8.14
C ALA A 106 -12.32 -8.42 7.61
N GLU A 107 -12.73 -8.18 6.37
CA GLU A 107 -13.80 -8.94 5.69
C GLU A 107 -13.47 -10.44 5.67
N GLN A 108 -12.25 -10.81 5.29
CA GLN A 108 -11.81 -12.22 5.23
C GLN A 108 -11.66 -12.88 6.60
N ARG A 109 -11.44 -12.12 7.68
CA ARG A 109 -11.47 -12.66 9.05
C ARG A 109 -12.88 -12.80 9.61
N ALA A 110 -13.84 -12.01 9.13
CA ALA A 110 -15.25 -12.10 9.53
C ALA A 110 -15.99 -13.25 8.81
N GLU A 111 -15.64 -13.54 7.55
CA GLU A 111 -16.20 -14.65 6.76
C GLU A 111 -16.07 -16.07 7.37
N PRO A 112 -14.97 -16.47 8.04
CA PRO A 112 -14.87 -17.80 8.65
C PRO A 112 -15.82 -18.01 9.85
N GLU A 113 -16.34 -16.96 10.49
CA GLU A 113 -17.24 -17.08 11.65
C GLU A 113 -18.73 -17.21 11.26
N ASN A 114 -19.13 -16.79 10.05
CA ASN A 114 -20.53 -16.78 9.62
C ASN A 114 -20.93 -18.01 8.78
N ASN A 115 -20.01 -18.95 8.55
CA ASN A 115 -20.20 -20.14 7.72
C ASN A 115 -19.89 -21.46 8.46
N ALA A 116 -19.82 -21.41 9.80
CA ALA A 116 -19.65 -22.55 10.72
C ALA A 116 -20.89 -22.69 11.60
#